data_AF-A0A3B5R8U6-F1
#
_entry.id   AF-A0A3B5R8U6-F1
#
_cell.length_a   1.000
_cell.length_b   1.000
_cell.length_c   1.000
_cell.angle_alpha   90.00
_cell.angle_beta   90.00
_cell.angle_gamma   90.00
#
_symmetry.space_group_name_H-M   'P 1'
#
loop_
_entity.id
_entity.type
_entity.pdbx_description
1 polymer ?
#
loop_
_entity_poly.entity_id
_entity_poly.type
_entity_poly.pdbx_seq_one_letter_code
_entity_poly.pdbx_strand_id
1 'polypeptide(L)'
;MFIVVLCDCLSLPPTPSSHLFIHISCFVIPSFQMQFMLLFSRQGKLRLQKWYVPLSDKEKKKITRELVQTVLARKPKMCSFLEWRDLKIVYKRYASLYFCCAIEDQDNELITLEIIHRYVELLDKYFGSVCELDIIFNFEKAYFILDEFLLGGEAQETSKKNVLKAIEQADLLQENIDFQMRLFAGVMVPNMASEASGLFQN
;
A
#
# COMPACT_ATOMS: atom_id res chain seq x y z
N MET A 1 1.08 14.28 -19.51
CA MET A 1 1.37 12.91 -19.98
C MET A 1 0.29 12.05 -19.36
N PHE A 2 -0.67 11.61 -20.19
CA PHE A 2 -1.99 11.16 -19.77
C PHE A 2 -1.93 9.75 -19.21
N ILE A 3 -2.23 9.60 -17.92
CA ILE A 3 -2.60 8.32 -17.31
C ILE A 3 -4.09 8.18 -17.58
N VAL A 4 -4.44 7.44 -18.63
CA VAL A 4 -5.80 6.93 -18.80
C VAL A 4 -5.77 5.49 -18.29
N VAL A 5 -6.28 5.30 -17.08
CA VAL A 5 -6.72 4.01 -16.58
C VAL A 5 -7.88 3.58 -17.49
N LEU A 6 -7.60 2.76 -18.50
CA LEU A 6 -8.61 1.98 -19.19
C LEU A 6 -8.52 0.54 -18.71
N CYS A 7 -9.05 0.35 -17.51
CA CYS A 7 -9.57 -0.92 -17.05
C CYS A 7 -10.97 -1.11 -17.69
N ASP A 8 -11.03 -1.39 -18.99
CA ASP A 8 -12.24 -1.86 -19.68
C ASP A 8 -11.96 -3.22 -20.35
N CYS A 9 -11.84 -4.27 -19.52
CA CYS A 9 -11.97 -5.67 -19.96
C CYS A 9 -13.24 -6.33 -19.41
N LEU A 10 -14.27 -5.54 -19.09
CA LEU A 10 -15.58 -6.02 -18.64
C LEU A 10 -16.64 -5.72 -19.72
N SER A 11 -16.53 -6.39 -20.88
CA SER A 11 -17.67 -6.71 -21.76
C SER A 11 -17.22 -7.36 -23.07
N LEU A 12 -16.88 -8.65 -23.05
CA LEU A 12 -16.93 -9.48 -24.26
C LEU A 12 -17.85 -10.68 -24.00
N PRO A 13 -18.84 -10.94 -24.88
CA PRO A 13 -19.74 -12.08 -24.73
C PRO A 13 -18.99 -13.40 -24.93
N PRO A 14 -19.38 -14.49 -24.24
CA PRO A 14 -18.70 -15.77 -24.38
C PRO A 14 -19.04 -16.41 -25.73
N THR A 15 -18.08 -16.48 -26.64
CA THR A 15 -18.17 -17.38 -27.81
C THR A 15 -17.63 -18.76 -27.44
N PRO A 16 -18.35 -19.85 -27.71
CA PRO A 16 -17.96 -21.18 -27.28
C PRO A 16 -17.16 -21.87 -28.39
N SER A 17 -15.87 -21.59 -28.55
CA SER A 17 -14.99 -22.44 -29.35
C SER A 17 -13.52 -22.15 -29.12
N SER A 18 -12.77 -23.24 -28.91
CA SER A 18 -11.32 -23.39 -28.95
C SER A 18 -10.50 -22.67 -27.87
N HIS A 19 -9.96 -23.52 -26.97
CA HIS A 19 -8.63 -23.42 -26.39
C HIS A 19 -7.68 -22.54 -27.21
N LEU A 20 -7.58 -21.28 -26.83
CA LEU A 20 -6.47 -20.43 -27.21
C LEU A 20 -5.94 -19.86 -25.91
N PHE A 21 -4.74 -20.33 -25.57
CA PHE A 21 -3.89 -19.80 -24.52
C PHE A 21 -4.17 -18.32 -24.35
N ILE A 22 -4.62 -17.93 -23.16
CA ILE A 22 -4.51 -16.56 -22.71
C ILE A 22 -3.01 -16.34 -22.51
N HIS A 23 -2.29 -16.16 -23.61
CA HIS A 23 -1.01 -15.52 -23.64
C HIS A 23 -1.34 -14.08 -23.27
N ILE A 24 -1.39 -13.83 -21.95
CA ILE A 24 -1.26 -12.49 -21.40
C ILE A 24 0.18 -12.09 -21.72
N SER A 25 0.45 -11.85 -23.00
CA SER A 25 1.41 -10.86 -23.44
C SER A 25 0.79 -9.54 -23.02
N CYS A 26 0.82 -9.31 -21.70
CA CYS A 26 0.74 -7.99 -21.11
C CYS A 26 1.78 -7.20 -21.88
N PHE A 27 1.30 -6.36 -22.77
CA PHE A 27 2.11 -5.36 -23.41
C PHE A 27 2.56 -4.46 -22.25
N VAL A 28 3.74 -4.77 -21.69
CA VAL A 28 4.36 -4.00 -20.62
C VAL A 28 4.71 -2.67 -21.26
N ILE A 29 3.79 -1.71 -21.13
CA ILE A 29 4.13 -0.32 -21.37
C ILE A 29 5.27 -0.03 -20.39
N PRO A 30 6.39 0.58 -20.83
CA PRO A 30 7.40 1.09 -19.92
C PRO A 30 6.82 2.35 -19.29
N SER A 31 5.85 2.15 -18.40
CA SER A 31 5.26 3.17 -17.56
C SER A 31 5.94 3.10 -16.21
N PHE A 32 6.13 4.28 -15.64
CA PHE A 32 6.82 4.53 -14.37
C PHE A 32 6.52 3.46 -13.32
N GLN A 33 7.51 2.67 -12.88
CA GLN A 33 7.24 1.52 -12.02
C GLN A 33 8.03 1.60 -10.71
N MET A 34 7.35 2.09 -9.67
CA MET A 34 7.89 2.01 -8.32
C MET A 34 7.96 0.55 -7.86
N GLN A 35 9.14 0.09 -7.46
CA GLN A 35 9.40 -1.28 -7.02
C GLN A 35 8.87 -1.51 -5.59
N PHE A 36 9.13 -0.55 -4.69
CA PHE A 36 8.65 -0.56 -3.32
C PHE A 36 8.71 0.82 -2.67
N MET A 37 7.94 0.98 -1.59
CA MET A 37 7.93 2.14 -0.71
C MET A 37 8.12 1.70 0.74
N LEU A 38 9.07 2.32 1.44
CA LEU A 38 9.40 2.06 2.84
C LEU A 38 9.25 3.35 3.64
N LEU A 39 8.63 3.23 4.81
CA LEU A 39 8.64 4.27 5.84
C LEU A 39 9.35 3.74 7.06
N PHE A 40 10.33 4.48 7.56
CA PHE A 40 11.04 4.12 8.78
C PHE A 40 11.39 5.34 9.62
N SER A 41 11.47 5.13 10.92
CA SER A 41 11.86 6.14 11.89
C SER A 41 13.35 6.47 11.79
N ARG A 42 13.75 7.61 12.35
CA ARG A 42 15.17 7.94 12.62
C ARG A 42 15.90 6.85 13.42
N GLN A 43 15.19 6.06 14.22
CA GLN A 43 15.74 4.90 14.95
C GLN A 43 15.94 3.66 14.07
N GLY A 44 15.60 3.71 12.77
CA GLY A 44 15.66 2.56 11.86
C GLY A 44 14.51 1.56 12.03
N LYS A 45 13.49 1.90 12.83
CA LYS A 45 12.28 1.07 12.98
C LYS A 45 11.37 1.26 11.77
N LEU A 46 11.06 0.17 11.09
CA LEU A 46 10.11 0.16 9.98
C LEU A 46 8.68 0.44 10.48
N ARG A 47 7.97 1.31 9.78
CA ARG A 47 6.57 1.70 10.07
C ARG A 47 5.60 1.21 9.00
N LEU A 48 6.03 1.28 7.74
CA LEU A 48 5.25 0.82 6.59
C LEU A 48 6.21 0.23 5.55
N GLN A 49 5.79 -0.84 4.88
CA GLN A 49 6.47 -1.39 3.71
C GLN A 49 5.45 -1.85 2.68
N LYS A 50 5.46 -1.23 1.50
CA LYS A 50 4.67 -1.66 0.35
C LYS A 50 5.62 -2.16 -0.73
N TRP A 51 5.41 -3.39 -1.17
CA TRP A 51 6.19 -4.03 -2.23
C TRP A 51 5.26 -4.23 -3.43
N TYR A 52 5.61 -3.62 -4.57
CA TYR A 52 4.83 -3.75 -5.81
C TYR A 52 5.34 -4.89 -6.68
N VAL A 53 6.57 -5.36 -6.44
CA VAL A 53 7.16 -6.52 -7.10
C VAL A 53 7.20 -7.74 -6.16
N PRO A 54 6.88 -8.94 -6.67
CA PRO A 54 6.94 -10.17 -5.88
C PRO A 54 8.39 -10.48 -5.50
N LEU A 55 8.70 -10.40 -4.21
CA LEU A 55 10.00 -10.76 -3.63
C LEU A 55 9.81 -11.70 -2.44
N SER A 56 10.78 -12.56 -2.17
CA SER A 56 10.74 -13.42 -0.98
C SER A 56 10.91 -12.60 0.31
N ASP A 57 10.34 -13.06 1.42
CA ASP A 57 10.47 -12.34 2.70
C ASP A 57 11.92 -12.22 3.19
N LYS A 58 12.77 -13.18 2.80
CA LYS A 58 14.20 -13.15 3.09
C LYS A 58 14.88 -11.99 2.37
N GLU A 59 14.54 -11.78 1.10
CA GLU A 59 15.05 -10.67 0.29
C GLU A 59 14.53 -9.34 0.80
N LYS A 60 13.21 -9.21 1.01
CA LYS A 60 12.59 -8.01 1.58
C LYS A 60 13.30 -7.58 2.86
N LYS A 61 13.51 -8.50 3.81
CA LYS A 61 14.23 -8.22 5.07
C LYS A 61 15.69 -7.84 4.86
N LYS A 62 16.37 -8.35 3.83
CA LYS A 62 17.75 -7.99 3.50
C LYS A 62 17.81 -6.57 2.94
N ILE A 63 16.97 -6.28 1.95
CA ILE A 63 16.87 -4.98 1.27
C ILE A 63 16.50 -3.89 2.28
N THR A 64 15.46 -4.10 3.10
CA THR A 64 15.05 -3.12 4.11
C THR A 64 16.18 -2.80 5.08
N ARG A 65 16.91 -3.80 5.59
CA ARG A 65 18.02 -3.55 6.52
C ARG A 65 19.15 -2.75 5.87
N GLU A 66 19.54 -3.13 4.66
CA GLU A 66 20.60 -2.48 3.88
C GLU A 66 20.26 -1.02 3.57
N LEU A 67 19.04 -0.75 3.08
CA LEU A 67 18.61 0.60 2.70
C LEU A 67 18.40 1.51 3.91
N VAL A 68 17.80 1.01 4.99
CA VAL A 68 17.62 1.79 6.22
C VAL A 68 18.96 2.23 6.78
N GLN A 69 19.94 1.32 6.85
CA GLN A 69 21.30 1.66 7.30
C GLN A 69 21.96 2.69 6.39
N THR A 70 21.85 2.50 5.08
CA THR A 70 22.46 3.40 4.08
C THR A 70 21.87 4.80 4.13
N VAL A 71 20.54 4.92 4.21
CA VAL A 71 19.85 6.23 4.27
C VAL A 71 20.12 6.94 5.59
N LEU A 72 20.13 6.23 6.73
CA LEU A 72 20.39 6.83 8.04
C LEU A 72 21.84 7.29 8.23
N ALA A 73 22.80 6.65 7.54
CA ALA A 73 24.21 7.07 7.56
C ALA A 73 24.47 8.37 6.77
N ARG A 74 23.51 8.84 5.95
CA ARG A 74 23.69 10.03 5.11
C ARG A 74 23.52 11.33 5.90
N LYS A 75 24.39 12.30 5.62
CA LYS A 75 24.34 13.66 6.14
C LYS A 75 23.13 14.43 5.57
N PRO A 76 22.47 15.31 6.35
CA PRO A 76 21.27 16.03 5.90
C PRO A 76 21.42 16.94 4.69
N LYS A 77 22.64 17.37 4.35
CA LYS A 77 22.92 18.23 3.18
C LYS A 77 23.13 17.46 1.87
N MET A 78 23.14 16.12 1.91
CA MET A 78 23.29 15.31 0.71
C MET A 78 21.98 15.27 -0.10
N CYS A 79 22.08 14.90 -1.38
CA CYS A 79 20.92 14.79 -2.24
C CYS A 79 19.93 13.72 -1.74
N SER A 80 18.67 13.92 -2.13
CA SER A 80 17.52 13.02 -1.87
C SER A 80 17.54 11.75 -2.73
N PHE A 81 18.54 11.60 -3.60
CA PHE A 81 18.66 10.50 -4.55
C PHE A 81 19.91 9.69 -4.24
N LEU A 82 19.82 8.38 -4.39
CA LEU A 82 20.95 7.48 -4.25
C LEU A 82 20.83 6.35 -5.27
N GLU A 83 21.93 6.01 -5.91
CA GLU A 83 22.03 4.82 -6.74
C GLU A 83 22.27 3.62 -5.83
N TRP A 84 21.46 2.58 -6.00
CA TRP A 84 21.59 1.35 -5.23
C TRP A 84 21.33 0.17 -6.14
N ARG A 85 22.40 -0.57 -6.46
CA ARG A 85 22.39 -1.62 -7.48
C ARG A 85 21.91 -1.03 -8.82
N ASP A 86 21.00 -1.70 -9.51
CA ASP A 86 20.42 -1.27 -10.78
C ASP A 86 19.15 -0.42 -10.59
N LEU A 87 18.91 0.10 -9.37
CA LEU A 87 17.76 0.93 -9.04
C LEU A 87 18.19 2.29 -8.51
N LYS A 88 17.30 3.26 -8.69
CA LYS A 88 17.38 4.57 -8.06
C LYS A 88 16.50 4.60 -6.83
N ILE A 89 17.04 5.08 -5.74
CA ILE A 89 16.32 5.24 -4.49
C ILE A 89 16.11 6.72 -4.23
N VAL A 90 14.85 7.09 -4.10
CA VAL A 90 14.41 8.46 -3.78
C VAL A 90 13.94 8.47 -2.34
N TYR A 91 14.54 9.33 -1.51
CA TYR A 91 14.15 9.43 -0.11
C TYR A 91 13.99 10.87 0.35
N LYS A 92 13.04 11.08 1.27
CA LYS A 92 12.82 12.38 1.91
C LYS A 92 12.50 12.19 3.38
N ARG A 93 13.07 13.04 4.22
CA ARG A 93 12.81 13.08 5.65
C ARG A 93 11.72 14.12 5.96
N TYR A 94 10.69 13.70 6.68
CA TYR A 94 9.63 14.55 7.26
C TYR A 94 9.62 14.33 8.78
N ALA A 95 9.97 15.36 9.56
CA ALA A 95 10.14 15.28 11.01
C ALA A 95 11.07 14.12 11.46
N SER A 96 10.54 13.08 12.11
CA SER A 96 11.28 11.88 12.54
C SER A 96 11.21 10.71 11.56
N LEU A 97 10.40 10.81 10.51
CA LEU A 97 10.16 9.75 9.53
C LEU A 97 10.94 9.96 8.25
N TYR A 98 11.41 8.85 7.69
CA TYR A 98 12.02 8.75 6.37
C TYR A 98 11.07 7.99 5.47
N PHE A 99 10.79 8.60 4.31
CA PHE A 99 10.05 8.00 3.21
C PHE A 99 11.06 7.66 2.13
N CYS A 100 11.02 6.42 1.64
CA CYS A 100 12.02 5.88 0.73
C CYS A 100 11.31 5.04 -0.34
N CYS A 101 11.49 5.41 -1.60
CA CYS A 101 10.94 4.71 -2.75
C CYS A 101 12.08 4.20 -3.64
N ALA A 102 11.90 3.02 -4.23
CA ALA A 102 12.80 2.50 -5.26
C ALA A 102 12.11 2.58 -6.62
N ILE A 103 12.82 3.13 -7.61
CA ILE A 103 12.37 3.30 -8.99
C ILE A 103 13.44 2.80 -9.95
N GLU A 104 13.05 2.59 -11.20
CA GLU A 104 13.96 2.14 -12.26
C GLU A 104 14.79 3.31 -12.82
N ASP A 105 15.86 3.01 -13.55
CA ASP A 105 16.81 4.02 -14.02
C ASP A 105 16.18 5.02 -15.01
N GLN A 106 15.19 4.58 -15.79
CA GLN A 106 14.45 5.42 -16.74
C GLN A 106 13.47 6.40 -16.07
N ASP A 107 13.15 6.19 -14.79
CA ASP A 107 12.13 6.98 -14.10
C ASP A 107 12.69 8.29 -13.55
N ASN A 108 11.83 9.31 -13.56
CA ASN A 108 12.19 10.64 -13.08
C ASN A 108 12.10 10.72 -11.56
N GLU A 109 13.23 10.96 -10.91
CA GLU A 109 13.37 11.00 -9.46
C GLU A 109 12.56 12.14 -8.83
N LEU A 110 12.38 13.26 -9.55
CA LEU A 110 11.60 14.41 -9.08
C LEU A 110 10.11 14.09 -9.01
N ILE A 111 9.61 13.30 -9.96
CA ILE A 111 8.21 12.86 -9.95
C ILE A 111 7.96 11.96 -8.75
N THR A 112 8.88 11.04 -8.45
CA THR A 112 8.80 10.20 -7.25
C THR A 112 8.85 11.03 -5.96
N LEU A 113 9.67 12.08 -5.94
CA LEU A 113 9.74 12.98 -4.78
C LEU A 113 8.41 13.72 -4.55
N GLU A 114 7.74 14.14 -5.63
CA GLU A 114 6.38 14.71 -5.58
C GLU A 114 5.34 13.69 -5.13
N ILE A 115 5.45 12.42 -5.55
CA ILE A 115 4.57 11.33 -5.08
C ILE A 115 4.71 11.15 -3.56
N ILE A 116 5.95 11.13 -3.03
CA ILE A 116 6.19 11.06 -1.59
C ILE A 116 5.55 12.26 -0.88
N HIS A 117 5.74 13.47 -1.41
CA HIS A 117 5.16 14.69 -0.82
C HIS A 117 3.63 14.62 -0.81
N ARG A 118 3.03 14.20 -1.92
CA ARG A 118 1.58 14.05 -2.05
C ARG A 118 1.02 13.07 -1.03
N TYR A 119 1.69 11.94 -0.81
CA TYR A 119 1.26 10.97 0.20
C TYR A 119 1.31 11.56 1.62
N VAL A 120 2.35 12.31 1.96
CA VAL A 120 2.44 13.00 3.26
C VAL A 120 1.29 14.01 3.43
N GLU A 121 0.95 14.77 2.38
CA GLU A 121 -0.18 15.70 2.43
C GLU A 121 -1.54 15.00 2.59
N LEU A 122 -1.72 13.80 2.00
CA LEU A 122 -2.92 12.98 2.19
C LEU A 122 -3.03 12.50 3.64
N LEU A 123 -1.93 12.01 4.21
CA LEU A 123 -1.87 11.60 5.62
C LEU A 123 -2.16 12.79 6.54
N ASP A 124 -1.55 13.95 6.29
CA ASP A 124 -1.73 15.15 7.11
C ASP A 124 -3.18 15.63 7.10
N LYS A 125 -3.84 15.55 5.95
CA LYS A 125 -5.24 15.94 5.81
C LYS A 125 -6.22 14.93 6.42
N TYR A 126 -5.89 13.64 6.41
CA TYR A 126 -6.71 12.60 7.05
C TYR A 126 -6.60 12.63 8.58
N PHE A 127 -5.37 12.66 9.11
CA PHE A 127 -5.13 12.62 10.57
C PHE A 127 -5.27 13.99 11.26
N GLY A 128 -5.14 15.10 10.51
CA GLY A 128 -5.22 16.45 11.06
C GLY A 128 -3.99 16.82 11.88
N SER A 129 -2.86 17.12 11.21
CA SER A 129 -1.51 17.28 11.79
C SER A 129 -0.84 15.94 12.10
N VAL A 130 -0.51 15.19 11.05
CA VAL A 130 0.01 13.82 11.19
C VAL A 130 1.32 13.76 11.95
N CYS A 131 1.43 12.83 12.90
CA CYS A 131 2.67 12.49 13.57
C CYS A 131 3.05 11.01 13.38
N GLU A 132 4.29 10.65 13.74
CA GLU A 132 4.77 9.27 13.63
C GLU A 132 3.89 8.28 14.44
N LEU A 133 3.36 8.71 15.59
CA LEU A 133 2.50 7.86 16.41
C LEU A 133 1.17 7.54 15.72
N ASP A 134 0.59 8.47 14.98
CA ASP A 134 -0.68 8.23 14.26
C ASP A 134 -0.53 7.11 13.24
N ILE A 135 0.60 7.08 12.52
CA ILE A 135 0.92 6.02 11.55
C ILE A 135 1.18 4.68 12.27
N ILE A 136 1.78 4.70 13.46
CA ILE A 136 2.02 3.48 14.24
C ILE A 136 0.71 2.89 14.76
N PHE A 137 -0.17 3.72 15.32
CA PHE A 137 -1.44 3.28 15.90
C PHE A 137 -2.47 2.93 14.83
N ASN A 138 -2.46 3.64 13.69
CA ASN A 138 -3.42 3.45 12.59
C ASN A 138 -2.70 3.00 11.31
N PHE A 139 -1.81 2.00 11.42
CA PHE A 139 -1.04 1.52 10.27
C PHE A 139 -1.93 1.00 9.14
N GLU A 140 -3.06 0.35 9.47
CA GLU A 140 -4.04 -0.14 8.50
C GLU A 140 -4.61 0.99 7.65
N LYS A 141 -5.01 2.10 8.30
CA LYS A 141 -5.48 3.30 7.59
C LYS A 141 -4.39 3.90 6.71
N ALA A 142 -3.14 3.91 7.17
CA ALA A 142 -2.02 4.38 6.34
C ALA A 142 -1.82 3.52 5.08
N TYR A 143 -1.99 2.18 5.16
CA TYR A 143 -2.00 1.30 3.99
C TYR A 143 -3.20 1.55 3.09
N PHE A 144 -4.41 1.73 3.62
CA PHE A 144 -5.58 2.04 2.79
C PHE A 144 -5.45 3.36 2.04
N ILE A 145 -4.95 4.41 2.70
CA ILE A 145 -4.66 5.70 2.05
C ILE A 145 -3.61 5.52 0.95
N LEU A 146 -2.60 4.70 1.19
CA LEU A 146 -1.55 4.43 0.21
C LEU A 146 -2.10 3.67 -1.00
N ASP A 147 -2.97 2.69 -0.78
CA ASP A 147 -3.52 1.83 -1.83
C ASP A 147 -4.56 2.57 -2.68
N GLU A 148 -5.31 3.53 -2.11
CA GLU A 148 -6.18 4.41 -2.88
C GLU A 148 -5.39 5.42 -3.74
N PHE A 149 -4.18 5.77 -3.30
CA PHE A 149 -3.32 6.70 -4.01
C PHE A 149 -2.44 6.03 -5.07
N LEU A 150 -1.82 4.90 -4.73
CA LEU A 150 -0.86 4.16 -5.56
C LEU A 150 -1.32 2.72 -5.79
N LEU A 151 -1.36 2.30 -7.04
CA LEU A 151 -1.67 0.93 -7.43
C LEU A 151 -0.62 0.41 -8.41
N GLY A 152 -0.12 -0.80 -8.18
CA GLY A 152 0.85 -1.45 -9.09
C GLY A 152 2.20 -0.75 -9.24
N GLY A 153 2.52 0.22 -8.37
CA GLY A 153 3.73 1.04 -8.48
C GLY A 153 3.52 2.37 -9.22
N GLU A 154 2.28 2.67 -9.61
CA GLU A 154 1.88 3.88 -10.32
C GLU A 154 0.87 4.71 -9.52
N ALA A 155 0.82 6.02 -9.81
CA ALA A 155 -0.19 6.90 -9.22
C ALA A 155 -1.54 6.70 -9.92
N GLN A 156 -2.51 6.16 -9.18
CA GLN A 156 -3.87 5.93 -9.67
C GLN A 156 -4.70 7.21 -9.64
N GLU A 157 -4.74 7.88 -8.49
CA GLU A 157 -5.55 9.07 -8.28
C GLU A 157 -4.69 10.29 -8.01
N THR A 158 -4.90 11.34 -8.82
CA THR A 158 -4.11 12.57 -8.75
C THR A 158 -4.82 13.67 -7.96
N SER A 159 -6.13 13.55 -7.73
CA SER A 159 -6.93 14.49 -6.96
C SER A 159 -6.95 14.13 -5.48
N LYS A 160 -6.34 14.98 -4.63
CA LYS A 160 -6.40 14.84 -3.16
C LYS A 160 -7.84 14.73 -2.62
N LYS A 161 -8.79 15.43 -3.27
CA LYS A 161 -10.20 15.43 -2.85
C LYS A 161 -10.87 14.09 -3.12
N ASN A 162 -10.50 13.41 -4.20
CA ASN A 162 -11.10 12.13 -4.56
C ASN A 162 -10.59 11.03 -3.63
N VAL A 163 -9.27 10.97 -3.41
CA VAL A 163 -8.66 10.01 -2.48
C VAL A 163 -9.32 10.08 -1.10
N LEU A 164 -9.43 11.28 -0.52
CA LEU A 164 -10.04 11.44 0.81
C LEU A 164 -11.52 11.07 0.86
N LYS A 165 -12.29 11.40 -0.18
CA LYS A 165 -13.69 10.97 -0.26
C LYS A 165 -13.83 9.46 -0.36
N ALA A 166 -12.96 8.80 -1.13
CA ALA A 166 -12.96 7.35 -1.26
C ALA A 166 -12.63 6.68 0.08
N ILE A 167 -11.65 7.22 0.83
CA ILE A 167 -11.30 6.75 2.17
C ILE A 167 -12.47 6.95 3.15
N GLU A 168 -13.11 8.13 3.17
CA GLU A 168 -14.28 8.39 4.02
C GLU A 168 -15.44 7.42 3.71
N GLN A 169 -15.68 7.13 2.44
CA GLN A 169 -16.70 6.16 2.02
C GLN A 169 -16.32 4.72 2.43
N ALA A 170 -15.05 4.35 2.30
CA ALA A 170 -14.55 3.05 2.74
C ALA A 170 -14.66 2.87 4.26
N ASP A 171 -14.38 3.92 5.02
CA ASP A 171 -14.52 3.93 6.49
C ASP A 171 -15.98 3.71 6.90
N LEU A 172 -16.92 4.42 6.28
CA LEU A 172 -18.36 4.23 6.52
C LEU A 172 -18.85 2.82 6.17
N LEU A 173 -18.35 2.24 5.07
CA LEU A 173 -18.69 0.88 4.69
C LEU A 173 -18.13 -0.14 5.69
N GLN A 174 -16.90 0.05 6.16
CA GLN A 174 -16.28 -0.81 7.15
C GLN A 174 -17.06 -0.80 8.46
N GLU A 175 -17.46 0.38 8.95
CA GLU A 175 -18.29 0.51 10.15
C GLU A 175 -19.64 -0.20 10.01
N ASN A 176 -20.28 -0.09 8.84
CA ASN A 176 -21.53 -0.77 8.55
C ASN A 176 -21.38 -2.30 8.53
N ILE A 177 -20.31 -2.82 7.94
CA ILE A 177 -20.00 -4.25 7.91
C ILE A 177 -19.73 -4.75 9.32
N ASP A 178 -18.92 -4.03 10.11
CA ASP A 178 -18.60 -4.39 11.49
C ASP A 178 -19.87 -4.40 12.36
N PHE A 179 -20.75 -3.42 12.18
CA PHE A 179 -22.05 -3.37 12.86
C PHE A 179 -22.95 -4.54 12.45
N GLN A 180 -23.04 -4.85 11.16
CA GLN A 180 -23.78 -6.03 10.69
C GLN A 180 -23.19 -7.32 11.23
N MET A 181 -21.86 -7.50 11.22
CA MET A 181 -21.21 -8.67 11.78
C MET A 181 -21.49 -8.83 13.28
N ARG A 182 -21.49 -7.74 14.06
CA ARG A 182 -21.87 -7.77 15.47
C ARG A 182 -23.34 -8.13 15.69
N LEU A 183 -24.24 -7.62 14.85
CA LEU A 183 -25.66 -7.98 14.87
C LEU A 183 -25.86 -9.47 14.53
N PHE A 184 -25.21 -9.99 13.49
CA PHE A 184 -25.30 -11.39 13.10
C PHE A 184 -24.64 -12.33 14.13
N ALA A 185 -23.53 -11.93 14.76
CA ALA A 185 -22.93 -12.67 15.87
C ALA A 185 -23.85 -12.73 17.10
N GLY A 186 -24.66 -11.70 17.33
CA GLY A 186 -25.69 -11.68 18.37
C GLY A 186 -26.93 -12.54 18.08
N VAL A 187 -27.13 -12.99 16.84
CA VAL A 187 -28.29 -13.82 16.42
C VAL A 187 -27.97 -15.33 16.44
N MET A 188 -26.69 -15.73 16.53
CA MET A 188 -26.27 -17.15 16.55
C MET A 188 -25.88 -17.70 17.94
N VAL A 189 -26.59 -17.30 19.01
CA VAL A 189 -26.70 -18.15 20.22
C VAL A 189 -28.12 -18.04 20.77
N PRO A 190 -29.01 -18.97 20.39
CA PRO A 190 -29.53 -19.89 21.41
C PRO A 190 -29.64 -21.33 20.90
N ASN A 191 -29.43 -22.28 21.83
CA ASN A 191 -29.62 -23.73 21.73
C ASN A 191 -28.52 -24.56 21.03
N MET A 192 -27.41 -24.76 21.73
CA MET A 192 -26.77 -26.09 21.86
C MET A 192 -26.24 -26.28 23.29
N ALA A 193 -27.12 -26.15 24.28
CA ALA A 193 -26.82 -26.46 25.68
C ALA A 193 -27.94 -27.30 26.30
N SER A 194 -28.27 -28.45 25.69
CA SER A 194 -29.09 -29.46 26.41
C SER A 194 -28.97 -30.92 25.92
N GLU A 195 -28.11 -31.29 24.95
CA GLU A 195 -28.02 -32.70 24.50
C GLU A 195 -26.62 -33.33 24.58
N ALA A 196 -25.71 -32.75 25.37
CA ALA A 196 -24.37 -33.33 25.59
C ALA A 196 -24.14 -33.87 27.02
N SER A 197 -25.22 -34.12 27.79
CA SER A 197 -25.14 -34.74 29.13
C SER A 197 -25.74 -36.16 29.19
N GLY A 198 -25.99 -36.81 28.05
CA GLY A 198 -26.62 -38.14 27.99
C GLY A 198 -25.76 -39.28 27.43
N LEU A 199 -24.53 -39.04 26.96
CA LEU A 199 -23.74 -40.07 26.23
C LEU A 199 -22.44 -40.51 26.92
N PHE A 200 -22.27 -40.19 28.20
CA PHE A 200 -21.24 -40.80 29.05
C PHE A 200 -21.84 -41.24 30.39
N GLN A 201 -22.73 -42.22 30.35
CA GLN A 201 -23.01 -43.12 31.48
C GLN A 201 -23.75 -44.35 30.95
N ASN A 202 -22.98 -45.32 30.44
CA ASN A 202 -23.09 -46.77 30.65
C ASN A 202 -22.17 -47.51 29.69
#